data_AF-A0A086MFM4-F1
#
_entry.id   AF-A0A086MFM4-F1
#
_cell.length_a   1.000
_cell.length_b   1.000
_cell.length_c   1.000
_cell.angle_alpha   90.00
_cell.angle_beta   90.00
_cell.angle_gamma   90.00
#
_symmetry.space_group_name_H-M   'P 1'
#
loop_
_entity.id
_entity.type
_entity.pdbx_description
1 polymer ?
#
loop_
_entity_poly.entity_id
_entity_poly.type
_entity_poly.pdbx_seq_one_letter_code
_entity_poly.pdbx_strand_id
1 'polypeptide(L)' 'MEYEIEAVARALYSVEDDAQVWEREPEILKEEFREHARTALALLAQHRRQERYDSQAVAFPYAA' A
#
# COMPACT_ATOMS: atom_id res chain seq x y z
N MET A 1 1.47 7.00 9.82
CA MET A 1 2.20 6.73 8.57
C MET A 1 3.33 5.71 8.75
N GLU A 2 4.29 5.88 9.67
CA GLU A 2 5.33 4.85 9.89
C GLU A 2 4.76 3.49 10.32
N TYR A 3 3.76 3.48 11.21
CA TYR A 3 3.06 2.24 11.61
C TYR A 3 2.36 1.52 10.45
N GLU A 4 1.76 2.27 9.52
CA GLU A 4 1.06 1.69 8.36
C GLU A 4 2.06 1.08 7.37
N ILE A 5 3.20 1.74 7.18
CA ILE A 5 4.30 1.25 6.37
C ILE A 5 4.86 -0.05 6.97
N GLU A 6 5.06 -0.11 8.29
CA GLU A 6 5.52 -1.33 8.96
C GLU A 6 4.52 -2.48 8.89
N ALA A 7 3.22 -2.20 9.08
CA ALA A 7 2.18 -3.21 8.98
C ALA A 7 2.10 -3.81 7.57
N VAL A 8 2.17 -2.97 6.52
CA VAL A 8 2.15 -3.42 5.12
C VAL A 8 3.45 -4.14 4.76
N ALA A 9 4.62 -3.64 5.20
CA ALA A 9 5.91 -4.29 4.96
C ALA A 9 5.95 -5.69 5.58
N ARG A 10 5.49 -5.82 6.83
CA ARG A 10 5.41 -7.11 7.53
C ARG A 10 4.40 -8.06 6.88
N ALA A 11 3.27 -7.54 6.41
CA ALA A 11 2.29 -8.34 5.68
C ALA A 11 2.86 -8.87 4.35
N LEU A 12 3.52 -8.02 3.57
CA LEU A 12 4.19 -8.40 2.31
C LEU A 12 5.25 -9.47 2.55
N TYR A 13 6.10 -9.28 3.56
CA TYR A 13 7.12 -10.25 3.95
C TYR A 13 6.53 -11.58 4.40
N SER A 14 5.47 -11.55 5.22
CA SER A 14 4.81 -12.78 5.72
C SER A 14 4.15 -13.63 4.64
N VAL A 15 3.87 -13.06 3.46
CA VAL A 15 3.31 -13.79 2.31
C VAL A 15 4.40 -14.47 1.50
N GLU A 16 5.61 -13.91 1.47
CA GLU A 16 6.75 -14.49 0.74
C GLU A 16 7.53 -15.51 1.58
N ASP A 17 7.67 -15.28 2.88
CA ASP A 17 8.45 -16.16 3.76
C ASP A 17 7.62 -16.56 5.00
N ASP A 18 7.06 -17.77 4.95
CA ASP A 18 6.21 -18.36 5.99
C ASP A 18 7.01 -18.75 7.26
N ALA A 19 8.31 -18.39 7.34
CA ALA A 19 9.26 -19.07 8.22
C ALA A 19 10.08 -18.16 9.14
N GLN A 20 10.46 -16.93 8.76
CA GLN A 20 11.37 -16.12 9.58
C GLN A 20 10.67 -14.98 10.36
N VAL A 21 11.08 -14.80 11.62
CA VAL A 21 10.55 -13.74 12.48
C VAL A 21 11.02 -12.40 11.95
N TRP A 22 10.11 -11.59 11.43
CA TRP A 22 10.36 -10.22 10.94
C TRP A 22 11.30 -9.43 11.83
N GLU A 23 11.17 -9.50 13.15
CA GLU A 23 12.05 -8.80 14.12
C GLU A 23 13.54 -9.18 14.00
N ARG A 24 13.85 -10.40 13.56
CA ARG A 24 15.21 -10.92 13.44
C ARG A 24 15.85 -10.70 12.07
N GLU A 25 15.11 -10.17 11.11
CA GLU A 25 15.68 -9.91 9.77
C GLU A 25 16.64 -8.72 9.77
N PRO A 26 17.65 -8.75 8.87
CA PRO A 26 18.54 -7.62 8.62
C PRO A 26 17.75 -6.35 8.34
N GLU A 27 18.20 -5.22 8.91
CA GLU A 27 17.63 -3.90 8.65
C GLU A 27 17.54 -3.59 7.14
N ILE A 28 18.52 -4.05 6.36
CA ILE A 28 18.60 -3.85 4.91
C ILE A 28 17.38 -4.47 4.20
N LEU A 29 17.03 -5.72 4.55
CA LEU A 29 15.85 -6.38 3.99
C LEU A 29 14.57 -5.68 4.44
N LYS A 30 14.45 -5.33 5.72
CA LYS A 30 13.29 -4.59 6.25
C LYS A 30 13.10 -3.25 5.54
N GLU A 31 14.18 -2.56 5.20
CA GLU A 31 14.15 -1.27 4.52
C GLU A 31 13.63 -1.40 3.09
N GLU A 32 14.04 -2.43 2.34
CA GLU A 32 13.48 -2.73 1.02
C GLU A 32 11.96 -2.98 1.08
N PHE A 33 11.50 -3.78 2.04
CA PHE A 33 10.07 -4.03 2.22
C PHE A 33 9.30 -2.77 2.69
N ARG A 34 9.92 -1.89 3.48
CA ARG A 34 9.35 -0.58 3.85
C ARG A 34 9.22 0.33 2.63
N GLU A 35 10.16 0.32 1.69
CA GLU A 35 10.02 1.04 0.42
C GLU A 35 8.90 0.49 -0.45
N HIS A 36 8.77 -0.83 -0.53
CA HIS A 36 7.65 -1.48 -1.23
C HIS A 36 6.31 -1.09 -0.61
N ALA A 37 6.22 -1.09 0.72
CA ALA A 37 5.03 -0.66 1.45
C ALA A 37 4.67 0.81 1.19
N ARG A 38 5.66 1.72 1.16
CA ARG A 38 5.45 3.13 0.79
C ARG A 38 4.90 3.26 -0.62
N THR A 39 5.47 2.51 -1.57
CA THR A 39 5.04 2.53 -2.98
C THR A 39 3.62 1.99 -3.13
N ALA A 40 3.28 0.89 -2.48
CA ALA A 40 1.93 0.33 -2.47
C ALA A 40 0.89 1.31 -1.90
N LEU A 41 1.21 1.95 -0.78
CA LEU A 41 0.33 2.97 -0.16
C LEU A 41 0.16 4.19 -1.07
N ALA A 42 1.22 4.64 -1.74
CA ALA A 42 1.15 5.74 -2.69
C ALA A 42 0.25 5.40 -3.90
N LEU A 43 0.39 4.19 -4.45
CA LEU A 43 -0.45 3.70 -5.54
C LEU A 43 -1.92 3.58 -5.11
N LEU A 44 -2.20 3.04 -3.93
CA LEU A 44 -3.56 2.96 -3.38
C LEU A 44 -4.17 4.35 -3.15
N ALA A 45 -3.38 5.31 -2.68
CA ALA A 45 -3.83 6.69 -2.50
C ALA A 45 -4.10 7.39 -3.85
N GLN A 46 -3.35 7.04 -4.90
CA GLN A 46 -3.62 7.51 -6.25
C GLN A 46 -4.89 6.87 -6.81
N HIS A 47 -5.05 5.55 -6.69
CA HIS A 47 -6.23 4.82 -7.14
C HIS A 47 -7.51 5.34 -6.46
N ARG A 48 -7.49 5.53 -5.13
CA ARG A 48 -8.63 6.07 -4.38
C ARG A 48 -9.00 7.50 -4.82
N ARG A 49 -8.02 8.30 -5.27
CA ARG A 49 -8.29 9.61 -5.87
C ARG A 49 -8.90 9.49 -7.27
N GLN A 50 -8.42 8.55 -8.07
CA GLN A 50 -8.95 8.23 -9.39
C GLN A 50 -10.42 7.75 -9.30
N GLU A 51 -10.73 6.78 -8.44
CA GLU A 51 -12.08 6.26 -8.23
C GLU A 51 -13.08 7.33 -7.79
N ARG A 52 -12.63 8.28 -6.94
CA ARG A 52 -13.45 9.44 -6.55
C ARG A 52 -13.74 10.36 -7.73
N TYR A 53 -12.76 10.55 -8.61
CA TYR A 53 -12.92 11.38 -9.80
C TYR A 53 -13.86 10.71 -10.81
N ASP A 54 -13.69 9.41 -11.05
CA ASP A 54 -14.56 8.63 -11.94
C ASP A 54 -15.99 8.55 -11.39
N SER A 55 -16.16 8.35 -10.08
CA SER A 55 -17.48 8.35 -9.43
C SER A 55 -18.17 9.72 -9.52
N GLN A 56 -17.40 10.82 -9.54
CA GLN A 56 -17.94 12.17 -9.69
C GLN A 56 -18.26 12.53 -11.15
N ALA A 57 -17.52 11.97 -12.12
CA ALA A 57 -17.80 12.13 -13.55
C ALA A 57 -19.06 11.37 -13.99
N VAL A 58 -19.35 10.21 -13.38
CA VAL A 58 -20.57 9.42 -13.67
C VAL A 58 -21.84 10.09 -13.10
N ALA A 59 -21.73 11.05 -12.18
CA ALA A 59 -22.87 11.74 -11.59
C ALA A 59 -23.55 12.79 -12.49
N PHE A 60 -23.01 13.05 -13.69
CA PHE A 60 -23.60 14.02 -14.63
C PHE A 60 -23.85 13.46 -16.05
N PRO A 61 -24.72 12.46 -16.26
CA PRO A 61 -25.31 12.24 -17.56
C PRO A 61 -26.71 12.89 -17.56
N TYR A 62 -26.82 13.99 -18.29
CA TYR A 62 -28.11 14.58 -18.72
C TYR A 62 -28.87 15.41 -17.67
N ALA A 63 -28.49 16.70 -17.53
CA ALA A 63 -29.50 17.72 -17.21
C ALA A 63 -30.31 17.96 -18.49
N ALA A 64 -31.55 17.45 -18.48
CA ALA A 64 -32.56 17.59 -19.52
C ALA A 64 -33.08 19.04 -19.66
#